data_AF-A0A1H5WKS9-F1
#
_entry.id   AF-A0A1H5WKS9-F1
#
_cell.length_a   1.000
_cell.length_b   1.000
_cell.length_c   1.000
_cell.angle_alpha   90.00
_cell.angle_beta   90.00
_cell.angle_gamma   90.00
#
_symmetry.space_group_name_H-M   'P 1'
#
loop_
_entity.id
_entity.type
_entity.pdbx_description
1 polymer ?
#
loop_
_entity_poly.entity_id
_entity_poly.type
_entity_poly.pdbx_seq_one_letter_code
_entity_poly.pdbx_strand_id
1 'polypeptide(L)' 'MGNITLFSQIIKKIDRPIFKKLVKEKQTDKGCKGFDSWTHLVSMLFCHFAKSTSVRDI' A
#
# COMPACT_ATOMS: atom_id res chain seq x y z
N MET A 1 15.03 -5.37 20.12
CA MET A 1 14.39 -5.48 18.79
C MET A 1 12.91 -5.17 18.96
N GLY A 2 12.41 -4.11 18.35
CA GLY A 2 10.99 -3.75 18.48
C GLY A 2 10.10 -4.81 17.85
N ASN A 3 8.97 -5.14 18.49
CA ASN A 3 7.98 -6.04 17.94
C ASN A 3 7.36 -5.41 16.68
N ILE A 4 7.77 -5.90 15.51
CA ILE A 4 7.19 -5.50 14.22
C ILE A 4 5.92 -6.31 14.02
N THR A 5 4.81 -5.64 13.67
CA THR A 5 3.55 -6.33 13.39
C THR A 5 3.68 -7.29 12.20
N LEU A 6 2.93 -8.38 12.20
CA LEU A 6 2.88 -9.32 11.06
C LEU A 6 2.55 -8.58 9.75
N PHE A 7 1.64 -7.61 9.81
CA PHE A 7 1.31 -6.76 8.66
C PHE A 7 2.54 -6.01 8.12
N SER A 8 3.34 -5.40 8.98
CA SER A 8 4.56 -4.71 8.56
C SER A 8 5.63 -5.67 8.00
N GLN A 9 5.68 -6.91 8.49
CA GLN A 9 6.53 -7.95 7.90
C GLN A 9 6.09 -8.34 6.48
N ILE A 10 4.78 -8.42 6.23
CA ILE A 10 4.21 -8.71 4.90
C ILE A 10 4.51 -7.55 3.94
N ILE A 11 4.24 -6.30 4.34
CA ILE A 11 4.53 -5.13 3.51
C ILE A 11 6.02 -5.05 3.14
N LYS A 12 6.92 -5.45 4.05
CA LYS A 12 8.37 -5.52 3.77
C LYS A 12 8.77 -6.51 2.69
N LYS A 13 7.92 -7.48 2.35
CA LYS A 13 8.16 -8.40 1.22
C LYS A 13 7.87 -7.78 -0.13
N ILE A 14 7.17 -6.64 -0.17
CA ILE A 14 6.90 -5.90 -1.39
C ILE A 14 8.12 -5.03 -1.72
N ASP A 15 8.72 -5.25 -2.89
CA ASP A 15 9.87 -4.49 -3.37
C ASP A 15 9.46 -3.04 -3.72
N ARG A 16 9.82 -2.11 -2.85
CA ARG A 16 9.43 -0.69 -2.97
C ARG A 16 10.13 0.04 -4.12
N PRO A 17 11.43 -0.21 -4.43
CA PRO A 17 12.06 0.29 -5.65
C PRO A 17 11.32 -0.11 -6.94
N ILE A 18 10.96 -1.39 -7.09
CA ILE A 18 10.22 -1.87 -8.27
C ILE A 18 8.86 -1.20 -8.35
N PHE A 19 8.13 -1.13 -7.23
CA PHE A 19 6.84 -0.47 -7.18
C PHE A 19 6.93 1.00 -7.60
N LYS A 20 7.90 1.75 -7.08
CA LYS A 20 8.10 3.16 -7.43
C LYS A 20 8.44 3.35 -8.92
N LYS A 21 9.19 2.42 -9.51
CA LYS A 21 9.46 2.41 -10.95
C LYS A 21 8.15 2.27 -11.74
N LEU A 22 7.28 1.33 -11.36
CA LEU A 22 5.98 1.11 -12.00
C LEU A 22 5.06 2.32 -11.87
N VAL A 23 4.98 2.92 -10.69
CA VAL A 23 4.20 4.16 -10.45
C VAL A 23 4.66 5.28 -11.39
N LYS A 24 5.98 5.46 -11.54
CA LYS A 24 6.53 6.47 -12.45
C LYS A 24 6.26 6.13 -13.92
N GLU A 25 6.43 4.88 -14.32
CA GLU A 25 6.18 4.44 -15.70
C GLU A 25 4.71 4.61 -16.10
N LYS A 26 3.79 4.24 -15.20
CA LYS A 26 2.35 4.29 -15.43
C LYS A 26 1.71 5.63 -15.03
N GLN A 27 2.48 6.55 -14.46
CA GLN A 27 2.02 7.87 -14.01
C GLN A 27 0.79 7.80 -13.07
N THR A 28 0.71 6.76 -12.23
CA THR A 28 -0.50 6.47 -11.44
C THR A 28 -0.80 7.51 -10.37
N ASP A 29 0.24 8.22 -9.90
CA ASP A 29 0.09 9.30 -8.91
C ASP A 29 -0.22 10.67 -9.55
N LYS A 30 -0.34 10.75 -10.89
CA LYS A 30 -0.57 12.02 -11.58
C LYS A 30 -1.97 12.55 -11.23
N GLY A 31 -2.01 13.60 -10.42
CA GLY A 31 -3.26 14.21 -9.94
C GLY A 31 -3.81 13.60 -8.65
N CYS A 32 -3.07 12.70 -7.99
CA CYS A 32 -3.44 12.21 -6.66
C CYS A 32 -3.42 13.34 -5.63
N LYS A 33 -4.51 13.49 -4.88
CA LYS A 33 -4.66 14.48 -3.80
C LYS A 33 -4.34 13.86 -2.44
N GLY A 34 -3.07 13.51 -2.23
CA GLY A 34 -2.58 12.95 -0.96
C GLY A 34 -2.79 11.44 -0.76
N PHE A 35 -3.66 10.80 -1.55
CA PHE A 35 -3.81 9.35 -1.58
C PHE A 35 -3.03 8.76 -2.76
N ASP A 36 -1.76 8.43 -2.53
CA ASP A 36 -0.85 7.90 -3.54
C ASP A 36 -1.02 6.38 -3.74
N SER A 37 -0.42 5.86 -4.81
CA SER A 37 -0.49 4.45 -5.19
C SER A 37 0.02 3.51 -4.11
N TRP A 38 1.02 3.94 -3.34
CA TRP A 38 1.57 3.13 -2.24
C TRP A 38 0.58 3.04 -1.09
N THR A 39 0.02 4.17 -0.69
CA THR A 39 -1.00 4.27 0.35
C THR A 39 -2.21 3.46 -0.04
N HIS A 40 -2.65 3.56 -1.31
CA HIS A 40 -3.75 2.76 -1.84
C HIS A 40 -3.50 1.25 -1.74
N LEU A 41 -2.30 0.78 -2.12
CA LEU A 41 -1.92 -0.63 -2.01
C LEU A 41 -1.96 -1.11 -0.55
N VAL A 42 -1.36 -0.34 0.36
CA VAL A 42 -1.31 -0.68 1.79
C VAL A 42 -2.73 -0.71 2.38
N SER A 43 -3.59 0.24 2.04
CA SER A 43 -4.99 0.28 2.47
C SER A 43 -5.80 -0.91 1.95
N MET A 44 -5.66 -1.28 0.67
CA MET A 44 -6.34 -2.47 0.13
C MET A 44 -5.90 -3.74 0.84
N LEU A 45 -4.60 -3.87 1.09
CA LEU A 45 -4.07 -5.05 1.78
C LEU A 45 -4.61 -5.12 3.22
N PHE A 46 -4.63 -4.00 3.92
CA PHE A 46 -5.22 -3.90 5.25
C PHE A 46 -6.71 -4.28 5.25
N CYS A 47 -7.51 -3.75 4.31
CA CYS A 47 -8.92 -4.13 4.13
C CYS A 47 -9.10 -5.63 4.00
N HIS A 48 -8.29 -6.25 3.14
CA HIS A 48 -8.40 -7.68 2.88
C HIS A 48 -8.13 -8.51 4.13
N PHE A 49 -7.12 -8.16 4.92
CA PHE A 49 -6.84 -8.81 6.21
C PHE A 49 -7.91 -8.53 7.26
N ALA A 50 -8.49 -7.33 7.26
CA ALA A 50 -9.57 -6.94 8.17
C ALA A 50 -10.95 -7.48 7.78
N LYS A 51 -11.06 -8.23 6.66
CA LYS A 51 -12.35 -8.64 6.03
C LYS A 51 -13.27 -7.44 5.72
N SER A 52 -12.69 -6.26 5.53
CA SER A 52 -13.40 -5.08 5.08
C SER A 52 -13.60 -5.15 3.56
N THR A 53 -14.79 -4.74 3.12
CA THR A 53 -15.18 -4.75 1.70
C THR A 53 -14.80 -3.44 0.99
N SER A 54 -14.39 -2.40 1.71
CA SER A 54 -14.08 -1.10 1.13
C SER A 54 -12.92 -0.40 1.83
N VAL A 55 -12.01 0.18 1.04
CA VAL A 55 -10.95 1.08 1.53
C VAL A 55 -11.49 2.34 2.22
N ARG A 56 -12.80 2.60 2.10
CA ARG A 56 -13.51 3.68 2.80
C ARG A 56 -13.86 3.34 4.25
N ASP A 57 -13.80 2.07 4.64
CA ASP A 57 -14.06 1.61 6.01
C ASP A 57 -12.83 1.74 6.92
N ILE A 58 -11.70 2.23 6.39
CA ILE A 58 -10.44 2.49 7.11
C ILE A 58 -10.22 4.00 7.16
#